data_AF-A0A1M6X710-F1
#
_entry.id   AF-A0A1M6X710-F1
#
_cell.length_a   1.000
_cell.length_b   1.000
_cell.length_c   1.000
_cell.angle_alpha   90.00
_cell.angle_beta   90.00
_cell.angle_gamma   90.00
#
_symmetry.space_group_name_H-M   'P 1'
#
loop_
_entity.id
_entity.type
_entity.pdbx_description
1 polymer ?
#
loop_
_entity_poly.entity_id
_entity_poly.type
_entity_poly.pdbx_seq_one_letter_code
_entity_poly.pdbx_strand_id
1 'polypeptide(L)'
;MAYSSSAARRAAYLFLTLCCGALLTFAGFRIYDVYGPSKISVGGIPYGLPAGSTVARGDTPDLTADVAKVPVQVQTELRRATELARSGSYQAAYDIYDGVIVLYPDLLPALLGQINTLFEMGALTENQQDRLSLLIGKLQARLPGSGVATYVESRKIYQSGNASAALELARVASERAPALYQTRLWYGKLLMDNGRFLQAANEFKTVVSLSGGDVPAAYENLAELYHRSGQLDSCAAVVEYALSQYPVNVKLLLLQGYMDEYQGHFDAAEKIYQRILAFMPDYAPAREAVSTLGEKSPPGPGNGVVLSPQDRAQTALDILEPMVDKYPENLPLKEALGRAYLKGRQFDLARKQFQDIQKVDPEYPDIQQRIQESNITRPAPINKNDGLTANLNRAVDSLRETMAPSAVHDFSTMLGHYVVRYGATPKEFFKKYSIGNFRPVAKNVWQESFFVAPYMHTYTVVFDSLNHFREVHVVVYDSSSSSNHFGIAPEIYTRLLKQNSRISGIGNSTGETDCGDGLIIDAAVWETQDNFEMLARVVGKPAEVRMVRFDKSALPPGLKLCDYTKYLNEF
;
A
#
# COMPACT_ATOMS: atom_id res chain seq x y z
N MET A 1 -57.72 -30.11 53.27
CA MET A 1 -56.81 -28.94 53.36
C MET A 1 -57.53 -27.74 52.77
N ALA A 2 -58.11 -26.89 53.62
CA ALA A 2 -58.72 -25.64 53.17
C ALA A 2 -57.60 -24.62 52.92
N TYR A 3 -57.21 -24.43 51.67
CA TYR A 3 -56.33 -23.31 51.31
C TYR A 3 -57.08 -22.02 51.65
N SER A 4 -56.54 -21.27 52.62
CA SER A 4 -57.03 -19.95 53.00
C SER A 4 -57.19 -19.08 51.74
N SER A 5 -58.39 -18.52 51.54
CA SER A 5 -58.70 -17.60 50.43
C SER A 5 -57.76 -16.38 50.40
N SER A 6 -57.08 -16.07 51.51
CA SER A 6 -56.09 -15.00 51.59
C SER A 6 -54.78 -15.35 50.87
N ALA A 7 -54.34 -16.61 50.91
CA ALA A 7 -53.14 -17.06 50.21
C ALA A 7 -53.34 -17.04 48.70
N ALA A 8 -54.50 -17.51 48.23
CA ALA A 8 -54.87 -17.45 46.82
C ALA A 8 -54.99 -16.01 46.30
N ARG A 9 -55.60 -15.09 47.08
CA ARG A 9 -55.64 -13.66 46.73
C ARG A 9 -54.25 -13.03 46.67
N ARG A 10 -53.37 -13.31 47.64
CA ARG A 10 -51.99 -12.80 47.62
C ARG A 10 -51.21 -13.30 46.41
N ALA A 11 -51.35 -14.59 46.06
CA ALA A 11 -50.74 -15.15 44.87
C ALA A 11 -51.29 -14.52 43.57
N ALA A 12 -52.60 -14.28 43.50
CA ALA A 12 -53.24 -13.61 42.37
C ALA A 12 -52.76 -12.15 42.22
N TYR A 13 -52.65 -11.41 43.32
CA TYR A 13 -52.10 -10.05 43.29
C TYR A 13 -50.63 -10.03 42.86
N LEU A 14 -49.80 -10.96 43.36
CA LEU A 14 -48.41 -11.10 42.93
C LEU A 14 -48.30 -11.43 41.43
N PHE A 15 -49.15 -12.33 40.94
CA PHE A 15 -49.18 -12.67 39.52
C PHE A 15 -49.61 -11.48 38.67
N LEU A 16 -50.66 -10.75 39.08
CA LEU A 16 -51.14 -9.58 38.37
C LEU A 16 -50.10 -8.46 38.35
N THR A 17 -49.38 -8.22 39.46
CA THR A 17 -48.30 -7.21 39.50
C THR A 17 -47.13 -7.61 38.62
N LEU A 18 -46.75 -8.89 38.57
CA LEU A 18 -45.73 -9.40 37.65
C LEU A 18 -46.17 -9.25 36.18
N CYS A 19 -47.42 -9.58 35.85
CA CYS A 19 -47.96 -9.40 34.50
C CYS A 19 -48.02 -7.91 34.09
N CYS A 20 -48.49 -7.03 34.97
CA CYS A 20 -48.49 -5.58 34.72
C CYS A 20 -47.06 -5.03 34.57
N GLY A 21 -46.11 -5.50 35.40
CA GLY A 21 -44.70 -5.16 35.28
C GLY A 21 -44.12 -5.59 33.93
N ALA A 22 -44.39 -6.82 33.50
CA ALA A 22 -43.96 -7.34 32.20
C ALA A 22 -44.59 -6.61 31.01
N LEU A 23 -45.85 -6.18 31.12
CA LEU A 23 -46.51 -5.37 30.10
C LEU A 23 -45.92 -3.97 30.02
N LEU A 24 -45.60 -3.34 31.16
CA LEU A 24 -44.95 -2.04 31.20
C LEU A 24 -43.53 -2.09 30.61
N THR A 25 -42.76 -3.13 30.91
CA THR A 25 -41.43 -3.31 30.31
C THR A 25 -41.52 -3.60 28.82
N PHE A 26 -42.48 -4.42 28.38
CA PHE A 26 -42.70 -4.67 26.96
C PHE A 26 -43.16 -3.41 26.21
N ALA A 27 -44.10 -2.65 26.77
CA ALA A 27 -44.54 -1.37 26.20
C ALA A 27 -43.39 -0.37 26.15
N GLY A 28 -42.59 -0.27 27.22
CA GLY A 28 -41.38 0.56 27.26
C GLY A 28 -40.35 0.14 26.20
N PHE A 29 -40.13 -1.16 26.01
CA PHE A 29 -39.28 -1.69 24.94
C PHE A 29 -39.82 -1.33 23.55
N ARG A 30 -41.13 -1.47 23.30
CA ARG A 30 -41.74 -1.12 22.00
C ARG A 30 -41.66 0.38 21.72
N ILE A 31 -41.85 1.23 22.74
CA ILE A 31 -41.66 2.68 22.61
C ILE A 31 -40.19 2.98 22.30
N TYR A 32 -39.25 2.34 23.00
CA TYR A 32 -37.82 2.51 22.72
C TYR A 32 -37.39 1.97 21.36
N ASP A 33 -38.02 0.91 20.85
CA ASP A 33 -37.71 0.34 19.53
C ASP A 33 -38.20 1.26 18.39
N VAL A 34 -39.33 1.96 18.60
CA VAL A 34 -39.90 2.89 17.61
C VAL A 34 -39.30 4.29 17.69
N TYR A 35 -39.04 4.80 18.90
CA TYR A 35 -38.60 6.17 19.15
C TYR A 35 -37.17 6.29 19.68
N GLY A 36 -36.48 5.16 19.89
CA GLY A 36 -35.09 5.14 20.31
C GLY A 36 -34.14 5.63 19.22
N PRO A 37 -32.85 5.77 19.56
CA PRO A 37 -31.85 6.27 18.62
C PRO A 37 -31.78 5.35 17.40
N SER A 38 -31.88 5.94 16.21
CA SER A 38 -31.74 5.21 14.94
C SER A 38 -30.43 4.42 14.92
N LYS A 39 -30.46 3.22 14.35
CA LYS A 39 -29.31 2.31 14.31
C LYS A 39 -28.97 1.93 12.87
N ILE A 40 -27.69 1.70 12.62
CA ILE A 40 -27.16 1.19 11.37
C ILE A 40 -26.78 -0.28 11.60
N SER A 41 -27.35 -1.18 10.81
CA SER A 41 -26.91 -2.58 10.80
C SER A 41 -25.66 -2.70 9.93
N VAL A 42 -24.66 -3.40 10.45
CA VAL A 42 -23.39 -3.61 9.74
C VAL A 42 -23.24 -5.07 9.30
N GLY A 43 -22.65 -5.25 8.11
CA GLY A 43 -22.32 -6.56 7.57
C GLY A 43 -21.14 -7.22 8.30
N GLY A 44 -20.98 -8.53 8.09
CA GLY A 44 -19.81 -9.27 8.55
C GLY A 44 -18.62 -9.00 7.66
N ILE A 45 -17.81 -8.01 8.03
CA ILE A 45 -16.54 -7.70 7.37
C ILE A 45 -15.41 -8.35 8.17
N PRO A 46 -14.44 -9.04 7.54
CA PRO A 46 -13.29 -9.58 8.26
C PRO A 46 -12.57 -8.51 9.09
N TYR A 47 -12.26 -8.86 10.35
CA TYR A 47 -11.72 -7.96 11.38
C TYR A 47 -12.65 -6.79 11.76
N GLY A 48 -13.92 -6.85 11.40
CA GLY A 48 -14.98 -5.97 11.87
C GLY A 48 -15.78 -6.54 13.04
N LEU A 49 -16.93 -5.94 13.31
CA LEU A 49 -17.96 -6.44 14.21
C LEU A 49 -18.66 -7.68 13.63
N PRO A 50 -19.23 -8.56 14.50
CA PRO A 50 -20.04 -9.68 14.05
C PRO A 50 -21.19 -9.24 13.13
N ALA A 51 -21.49 -10.04 12.11
CA ALA A 51 -22.58 -9.75 11.18
C ALA A 51 -23.91 -9.53 11.92
N GLY A 52 -24.65 -8.50 11.52
CA GLY A 52 -25.92 -8.13 12.17
C GLY A 52 -25.77 -7.28 13.43
N SER A 53 -24.53 -6.93 13.81
CA SER A 53 -24.30 -5.91 14.85
C SER A 53 -24.96 -4.59 14.45
N THR A 54 -25.35 -3.81 15.46
CA THR A 54 -25.95 -2.49 15.25
C THR A 54 -25.12 -1.41 15.91
N VAL A 55 -24.87 -0.33 15.18
CA VAL A 55 -24.23 0.88 15.70
C VAL A 55 -25.28 1.99 15.74
N ALA A 56 -25.38 2.73 16.85
CA ALA A 56 -26.25 3.90 16.90
C ALA A 56 -25.82 4.93 15.83
N ARG A 57 -26.76 5.66 15.25
CA ARG A 57 -26.47 6.75 14.31
C ARG A 57 -26.03 8.01 15.04
N GLY A 58 -26.69 8.33 16.16
CA GLY A 58 -26.51 9.59 16.89
C GLY A 58 -26.78 10.80 15.98
N ASP A 59 -25.96 11.83 16.10
CA ASP A 59 -26.04 13.06 15.30
C ASP A 59 -25.18 13.02 14.01
N THR A 60 -24.74 11.83 13.61
CA THR A 60 -23.92 11.63 12.41
C THR A 60 -24.60 12.23 11.17
N PRO A 61 -23.96 13.17 10.46
CA PRO A 61 -24.54 13.75 9.25
C PRO A 61 -24.55 12.74 8.10
N ASP A 62 -25.53 12.89 7.21
CA ASP A 62 -25.62 12.09 5.99
C ASP A 62 -24.69 12.64 4.91
N LEU A 63 -23.42 12.26 4.99
CA LEU A 63 -22.41 12.68 4.02
C LEU A 63 -22.72 12.19 2.60
N THR A 64 -23.39 11.04 2.47
CA THR A 64 -23.73 10.46 1.16
C THR A 64 -24.81 11.25 0.45
N ALA A 65 -25.84 11.69 1.18
CA ALA A 65 -26.89 12.55 0.64
C ALA A 65 -26.35 13.91 0.17
N ASP A 66 -25.34 14.45 0.85
CA ASP A 66 -24.71 15.70 0.44
C ASP A 66 -23.88 15.55 -0.85
N VAL A 67 -23.15 14.45 -1.02
CA VAL A 67 -22.45 14.15 -2.28
C VAL A 67 -23.42 13.92 -3.43
N ALA A 68 -24.56 13.26 -3.20
CA ALA A 68 -25.55 12.98 -4.24
C ALA A 68 -26.19 14.25 -4.85
N LYS A 69 -26.13 15.39 -4.15
CA LYS A 69 -26.71 16.68 -4.61
C LYS A 69 -25.83 17.43 -5.60
N VAL A 70 -24.55 17.09 -5.72
CA VAL A 70 -23.61 17.80 -6.61
C VAL A 70 -23.38 17.05 -7.93
N PRO A 71 -22.94 17.73 -9.01
CA PRO A 71 -22.69 17.08 -10.31
C PRO A 71 -21.71 15.90 -10.21
N VAL A 72 -21.87 14.90 -11.06
CA VAL A 72 -21.05 13.67 -11.10
C VAL A 72 -19.54 13.96 -11.17
N GLN A 73 -19.15 15.02 -11.89
CA GLN A 73 -17.77 15.47 -11.95
C GLN A 73 -17.24 15.87 -10.57
N VAL A 74 -18.01 16.61 -9.77
CA VAL A 74 -17.65 17.03 -8.41
C VAL A 74 -17.59 15.82 -7.48
N GLN A 75 -18.52 14.87 -7.62
CA GLN A 75 -18.48 13.61 -6.86
C GLN A 75 -17.19 12.81 -7.16
N THR A 76 -16.75 12.83 -8.42
CA THR A 76 -15.52 12.17 -8.87
C THR A 76 -14.29 12.86 -8.29
N GLU A 77 -14.24 14.19 -8.32
CA GLU A 77 -13.15 14.96 -7.71
C GLU A 77 -13.08 14.77 -6.20
N LEU A 78 -14.22 14.71 -5.50
CA LEU A 78 -14.25 14.41 -4.05
C LEU A 78 -13.69 13.02 -3.74
N ARG A 79 -14.06 12.02 -4.54
CA ARG A 79 -13.52 10.66 -4.40
C ARG A 79 -12.02 10.67 -4.64
N ARG A 80 -11.56 11.33 -5.71
CA ARG A 80 -10.13 11.48 -6.03
C ARG A 80 -9.36 12.17 -4.91
N ALA A 81 -9.88 13.27 -4.35
CA ALA A 81 -9.27 13.97 -3.22
C ALA A 81 -9.19 13.09 -1.97
N THR A 82 -10.23 12.27 -1.72
CA THR A 82 -10.24 11.31 -0.61
C THR A 82 -9.17 10.23 -0.79
N GLU A 83 -9.04 9.67 -1.99
CA GLU A 83 -7.99 8.69 -2.29
C GLU A 83 -6.58 9.29 -2.20
N LEU A 84 -6.37 10.51 -2.71
CA LEU A 84 -5.09 11.20 -2.59
C LEU A 84 -4.72 11.50 -1.13
N ALA A 85 -5.70 11.88 -0.31
CA ALA A 85 -5.47 12.06 1.12
C ALA A 85 -5.11 10.73 1.80
N ARG A 86 -5.79 9.63 1.45
CA ARG A 86 -5.48 8.28 1.95
C ARG A 86 -4.10 7.79 1.54
N SER A 87 -3.63 8.13 0.33
CA SER A 87 -2.30 7.76 -0.15
C SER A 87 -1.17 8.65 0.39
N GLY A 88 -1.48 9.63 1.25
CA GLY A 88 -0.51 10.56 1.80
C GLY A 88 -0.13 11.71 0.85
N SER A 89 -0.77 11.81 -0.31
CA SER A 89 -0.61 12.91 -1.27
C SER A 89 -1.41 14.14 -0.83
N TYR A 90 -1.15 14.62 0.39
CA TYR A 90 -1.97 15.61 1.07
C TYR A 90 -2.08 16.95 0.33
N GLN A 91 -1.01 17.41 -0.33
CA GLN A 91 -1.04 18.67 -1.07
C GLN A 91 -2.02 18.60 -2.26
N ALA A 92 -1.96 17.53 -3.06
CA ALA A 92 -2.87 17.34 -4.18
C ALA A 92 -4.34 17.17 -3.72
N ALA A 93 -4.55 16.48 -2.59
CA ALA A 93 -5.87 16.39 -1.99
C ALA A 93 -6.38 17.76 -1.51
N TYR A 94 -5.53 18.54 -0.85
CA TYR A 94 -5.84 19.90 -0.39
C TYR A 94 -6.27 20.80 -1.55
N ASP A 95 -5.55 20.79 -2.67
CA ASP A 95 -5.84 21.62 -3.85
C ASP A 95 -7.20 21.29 -4.46
N ILE A 96 -7.53 19.99 -4.58
CA ILE A 96 -8.84 19.55 -5.10
C ILE A 96 -9.96 19.95 -4.15
N TYR A 97 -9.81 19.69 -2.84
CA TYR A 97 -10.81 20.10 -1.87
C TYR A 97 -11.02 21.62 -1.88
N ASP A 98 -9.95 22.39 -2.03
CA ASP A 98 -10.02 23.85 -2.09
C ASP A 98 -10.87 24.31 -3.27
N GLY A 99 -10.61 23.76 -4.47
CA GLY A 99 -11.39 24.03 -5.66
C GLY A 99 -12.87 23.65 -5.52
N VAL A 100 -13.16 22.50 -4.89
CA VAL A 100 -14.55 22.09 -4.61
C VAL A 100 -15.23 23.04 -3.63
N ILE A 101 -14.54 23.49 -2.58
CA ILE A 101 -15.10 24.40 -1.57
C ILE A 101 -15.34 25.80 -2.15
N VAL A 102 -14.55 26.25 -3.12
CA VAL A 102 -14.81 27.51 -3.84
C VAL A 102 -16.18 27.47 -4.55
N LEU A 103 -16.51 26.35 -5.18
CA LEU A 103 -17.76 26.18 -5.93
C LEU A 103 -18.94 25.78 -5.02
N TYR A 104 -18.68 24.97 -4.01
CA TYR A 104 -19.67 24.43 -3.08
C TYR A 104 -19.23 24.69 -1.64
N PRO A 105 -19.31 25.94 -1.17
CA PRO A 105 -18.75 26.34 0.12
C PRO A 105 -19.40 25.62 1.29
N ASP A 106 -20.63 25.12 1.13
CA ASP A 106 -21.39 24.40 2.14
C ASP A 106 -21.44 22.89 1.90
N LEU A 107 -20.50 22.32 1.14
CA LEU A 107 -20.42 20.88 0.98
C LEU A 107 -19.63 20.25 2.14
N LEU A 108 -20.36 19.68 3.11
CA LEU A 108 -19.76 19.14 4.34
C LEU A 108 -18.67 18.08 4.09
N PRO A 109 -18.82 17.13 3.13
CA PRO A 109 -17.76 16.19 2.78
C PRO A 109 -16.46 16.88 2.34
N ALA A 110 -16.56 17.98 1.56
CA ALA A 110 -15.40 18.73 1.12
C ALA A 110 -14.72 19.45 2.28
N LEU A 111 -15.50 20.16 3.11
CA LEU A 111 -15.00 20.86 4.30
C LEU A 111 -14.27 19.90 5.26
N LEU A 112 -14.91 18.79 5.61
CA LEU A 112 -14.35 17.80 6.52
C LEU A 112 -13.12 17.11 5.92
N GLY A 113 -13.15 16.83 4.61
CA GLY A 113 -12.02 16.28 3.86
C GLY A 113 -10.80 17.21 3.88
N GLN A 114 -10.98 18.51 3.62
CA GLN A 114 -9.89 19.48 3.66
C GLN A 114 -9.35 19.67 5.08
N ILE A 115 -10.23 19.79 6.08
CA ILE A 115 -9.83 19.90 7.50
C ILE A 115 -8.96 18.69 7.90
N ASN A 116 -9.39 17.48 7.57
CA ASN A 116 -8.63 16.27 7.89
C ASN A 116 -7.31 16.23 7.14
N THR A 117 -7.29 16.61 5.87
CA THR A 117 -6.06 16.68 5.06
C THR A 117 -5.06 17.65 5.70
N LEU A 118 -5.51 18.84 6.08
CA LEU A 118 -4.68 19.84 6.76
C LEU A 118 -4.16 19.35 8.12
N PHE A 119 -4.94 18.57 8.86
CA PHE A 119 -4.46 17.95 10.10
C PHE A 119 -3.40 16.87 9.90
N GLU A 120 -3.39 16.17 8.75
CA GLU A 120 -2.36 15.17 8.42
C GLU A 120 -1.09 15.79 7.80
N MET A 121 -1.18 17.00 7.26
CA MET A 121 -0.02 17.73 6.77
C MET A 121 0.89 18.10 7.95
N GLY A 122 2.18 17.79 7.84
CA GLY A 122 3.15 18.03 8.91
C GLY A 122 3.30 19.51 9.26
N ALA A 123 4.04 20.26 8.44
CA ALA A 123 4.21 21.71 8.64
C ALA A 123 3.24 22.48 7.74
N LEU A 124 2.26 23.15 8.35
CA LEU A 124 1.33 24.03 7.63
C LEU A 124 1.96 25.41 7.42
N THR A 125 1.84 25.94 6.20
CA THR A 125 2.10 27.37 5.91
C THR A 125 1.11 28.26 6.66
N GLU A 126 1.45 29.54 6.88
CA GLU A 126 0.57 30.52 7.53
C GLU A 126 -0.83 30.55 6.88
N ASN A 127 -0.88 30.62 5.55
CA ASN A 127 -2.14 30.57 4.79
C ASN A 127 -2.94 29.28 5.05
N GLN A 128 -2.27 28.13 5.18
CA GLN A 128 -2.94 26.86 5.48
C GLN A 128 -3.44 26.79 6.92
N GLN A 129 -2.75 27.42 7.88
CA GLN A 129 -3.20 27.53 9.26
C GLN A 129 -4.44 28.43 9.39
N ASP A 130 -4.44 29.56 8.68
CA ASP A 130 -5.59 30.46 8.61
C ASP A 130 -6.78 29.76 7.93
N ARG A 131 -6.50 29.04 6.84
CA ARG A 131 -7.50 28.24 6.13
C ARG A 131 -8.09 27.16 7.04
N LEU A 132 -7.27 26.41 7.78
CA LEU A 132 -7.75 25.41 8.73
C LEU A 132 -8.66 26.07 9.78
N SER A 133 -8.22 27.17 10.38
CA SER A 133 -8.99 27.91 11.39
C SER A 133 -10.35 28.39 10.86
N LEU A 134 -10.38 28.93 9.64
CA LEU A 134 -11.60 29.36 8.97
C LEU A 134 -12.58 28.20 8.73
N LEU A 135 -12.09 27.07 8.22
CA LEU A 135 -12.93 25.91 7.93
C LEU A 135 -13.49 25.28 9.20
N ILE A 136 -12.69 25.19 10.26
CA ILE A 136 -13.16 24.73 11.58
C ILE A 136 -14.27 25.63 12.09
N GLY A 137 -14.07 26.96 12.06
CA GLY A 137 -15.09 27.92 12.49
C GLY A 137 -16.38 27.80 11.68
N LYS A 138 -16.27 27.62 10.36
CA LYS A 138 -17.42 27.40 9.48
C LYS A 138 -18.19 26.12 9.81
N LEU A 139 -17.47 25.02 10.04
CA LEU A 139 -18.07 23.74 10.41
C LEU A 139 -18.79 23.82 11.76
N GLN A 140 -18.17 24.47 12.75
CA GLN A 140 -18.74 24.66 14.08
C GLN A 140 -19.98 25.57 14.07
N ALA A 141 -19.96 26.65 13.28
CA ALA A 141 -21.11 27.54 13.13
C ALA A 141 -22.32 26.81 12.50
N ARG A 142 -22.06 25.89 11.57
CA ARG A 142 -23.12 25.13 10.89
C ARG A 142 -23.67 23.99 11.75
N LEU A 143 -22.82 23.31 12.50
CA LEU A 143 -23.17 22.12 13.29
C LEU A 143 -22.78 22.30 14.76
N PRO A 144 -23.34 23.32 15.46
CA PRO A 144 -22.94 23.65 16.82
C PRO A 144 -23.25 22.49 17.77
N GLY A 145 -22.25 22.09 18.54
CA GLY A 145 -22.37 20.98 19.51
C GLY A 145 -22.53 19.59 18.88
N SER A 146 -22.42 19.45 17.56
CA SER A 146 -22.45 18.13 16.92
C SER A 146 -21.22 17.28 17.25
N GLY A 147 -21.33 15.96 17.14
CA GLY A 147 -20.20 15.05 17.26
C GLY A 147 -19.08 15.34 16.25
N VAL A 148 -19.42 15.82 15.04
CA VAL A 148 -18.42 16.24 14.04
C VAL A 148 -17.66 17.49 14.49
N ALA A 149 -18.35 18.48 15.05
CA ALA A 149 -17.72 19.68 15.57
C ALA A 149 -16.80 19.36 16.76
N THR A 150 -17.26 18.51 17.68
CA THR A 150 -16.45 18.03 18.82
C THR A 150 -15.25 17.20 18.37
N TYR A 151 -15.37 16.42 17.30
CA TYR A 151 -14.26 15.69 16.69
C TYR A 151 -13.16 16.62 16.19
N VAL A 152 -13.53 17.65 15.41
CA VAL A 152 -12.59 18.63 14.88
C VAL A 152 -11.93 19.43 16.01
N GLU A 153 -12.69 19.76 17.05
CA GLU A 153 -12.17 20.40 18.27
C GLU A 153 -11.16 19.51 19.00
N SER A 154 -11.45 18.22 19.16
CA SER A 154 -10.52 17.25 19.73
C SER A 154 -9.19 17.23 18.97
N ARG A 155 -9.22 17.22 17.63
CA ARG A 155 -7.99 17.27 16.80
C ARG A 155 -7.21 18.57 17.00
N LYS A 156 -7.90 19.71 17.04
CA LYS A 156 -7.27 21.02 17.30
C LYS A 156 -6.60 21.08 18.68
N ILE A 157 -7.26 20.57 19.71
CA ILE A 157 -6.72 20.51 21.08
C ILE A 157 -5.52 19.58 21.16
N TYR A 158 -5.55 18.44 20.44
CA TYR A 158 -4.41 17.53 20.35
C TYR A 158 -3.19 18.21 19.69
N GLN A 159 -3.39 18.94 18.59
CA GLN A 159 -2.31 19.73 17.96
C GLN A 159 -1.73 20.80 18.89
N SER A 160 -2.54 21.31 19.82
CA SER A 160 -2.10 22.28 20.84
C SER A 160 -1.31 21.62 21.99
N GLY A 161 -1.06 20.31 21.92
CA GLY A 161 -0.28 19.53 22.90
C GLY A 161 -1.08 18.98 24.08
N ASN A 162 -2.38 19.24 24.17
CA ASN A 162 -3.20 18.75 25.29
C ASN A 162 -3.88 17.41 24.96
N ALA A 163 -3.11 16.33 25.02
CA ALA A 163 -3.57 15.00 24.65
C ALA A 163 -4.70 14.44 25.55
N SER A 164 -4.72 14.78 26.84
CA SER A 164 -5.73 14.29 27.78
C SER A 164 -7.11 14.91 27.52
N ALA A 165 -7.17 16.24 27.33
CA ALA A 165 -8.40 16.91 26.94
C ALA A 165 -8.88 16.46 25.56
N ALA A 166 -7.96 16.26 24.62
CA ALA A 166 -8.29 15.72 23.30
C ALA A 166 -8.93 14.31 23.39
N LEU A 167 -8.41 13.43 24.24
CA LEU A 167 -8.96 12.09 24.45
C LEU A 167 -10.40 12.13 24.96
N GLU A 168 -10.71 12.99 25.93
CA GLU A 168 -12.08 13.16 26.43
C GLU A 168 -13.02 13.73 25.36
N LEU A 169 -12.57 14.73 24.60
CA LEU A 169 -13.35 15.26 23.49
C LEU A 169 -13.56 14.22 22.37
N ALA A 170 -12.57 13.38 22.09
CA ALA A 170 -12.70 12.29 21.12
C ALA A 170 -13.72 11.25 21.57
N ARG A 171 -13.73 10.90 22.86
CA ARG A 171 -14.76 10.04 23.47
C ARG A 171 -16.15 10.64 23.25
N VAL A 172 -16.35 11.90 23.64
CA VAL A 172 -17.63 12.60 23.48
C VAL A 172 -18.05 12.67 22.00
N ALA A 173 -17.11 12.94 21.09
CA ALA A 173 -17.39 12.94 19.66
C ALA A 173 -17.86 11.57 19.14
N SER A 174 -17.23 10.48 19.59
CA SER A 174 -17.61 9.11 19.24
C SER A 174 -18.96 8.67 19.85
N GLU A 175 -19.34 9.23 21.00
CA GLU A 175 -20.64 8.98 21.64
C GLU A 175 -21.77 9.77 20.96
N ARG A 176 -21.49 10.99 20.48
CA ARG A 176 -22.45 11.86 19.77
C ARG A 176 -22.67 11.45 18.32
N ALA A 177 -21.59 11.22 17.58
CA ALA A 177 -21.59 10.75 16.19
C ALA A 177 -21.02 9.32 16.06
N PRO A 178 -21.65 8.30 16.65
CA PRO A 178 -21.16 6.93 16.71
C PRO A 178 -21.08 6.21 15.36
N ALA A 179 -21.84 6.67 14.37
CA ALA A 179 -21.82 6.15 13.00
C ALA A 179 -20.85 6.90 12.07
N LEU A 180 -20.28 8.02 12.50
CA LEU A 180 -19.23 8.71 11.75
C LEU A 180 -17.91 8.01 12.03
N TYR A 181 -17.42 7.22 11.08
CA TYR A 181 -16.22 6.40 11.30
C TYR A 181 -14.98 7.24 11.68
N GLN A 182 -14.90 8.51 11.28
CA GLN A 182 -13.79 9.41 11.61
C GLN A 182 -13.69 9.68 13.12
N THR A 183 -14.82 9.79 13.84
CA THR A 183 -14.80 10.01 15.29
C THR A 183 -14.28 8.77 16.02
N ARG A 184 -14.75 7.60 15.60
CA ARG A 184 -14.32 6.27 16.08
C ARG A 184 -12.83 6.04 15.83
N LEU A 185 -12.38 6.30 14.60
CA LEU A 185 -10.98 6.11 14.21
C LEU A 185 -10.05 7.00 15.03
N TRP A 186 -10.42 8.27 15.24
CA TRP A 186 -9.65 9.20 16.03
C TRP A 186 -9.63 8.85 17.52
N TYR A 187 -10.78 8.49 18.10
CA TYR A 187 -10.84 8.04 19.48
C TYR A 187 -10.01 6.77 19.70
N GLY A 188 -10.10 5.79 18.79
CA GLY A 188 -9.27 4.59 18.79
C GLY A 188 -7.77 4.90 18.75
N LYS A 189 -7.34 5.86 17.92
CA LYS A 189 -5.94 6.31 17.86
C LYS A 189 -5.48 6.87 19.21
N LEU A 190 -6.25 7.77 19.81
CA LEU A 190 -5.90 8.36 21.11
C LEU A 190 -5.91 7.31 22.23
N LEU A 191 -6.83 6.35 22.21
CA LEU A 191 -6.84 5.22 23.14
C LEU A 191 -5.57 4.37 23.00
N MET A 192 -5.16 4.06 21.77
CA MET A 192 -3.94 3.30 21.48
C MET A 192 -2.69 4.04 21.98
N ASP A 193 -2.61 5.35 21.76
CA ASP A 193 -1.51 6.18 22.25
C ASP A 193 -1.43 6.24 23.78
N ASN A 194 -2.58 6.10 24.45
CA ASN A 194 -2.68 6.00 25.91
C ASN A 194 -2.57 4.55 26.44
N GLY A 195 -2.16 3.59 25.60
CA GLY A 195 -1.99 2.18 25.99
C GLY A 195 -3.28 1.42 26.28
N ARG A 196 -4.46 1.99 25.97
CA ARG A 196 -5.78 1.37 26.16
C ARG A 196 -6.14 0.48 24.97
N PHE A 197 -5.30 -0.52 24.69
CA PHE A 197 -5.37 -1.34 23.49
C PHE A 197 -6.71 -2.09 23.31
N LEU A 198 -7.32 -2.61 24.39
CA LEU A 198 -8.59 -3.34 24.26
C LEU A 198 -9.73 -2.42 23.77
N GLN A 199 -9.80 -1.19 24.29
CA GLN A 199 -10.81 -0.21 23.89
C GLN A 199 -10.55 0.26 22.45
N ALA A 200 -9.29 0.57 22.13
CA ALA A 200 -8.90 0.99 20.78
C ALA A 200 -9.23 -0.07 19.72
N ALA A 201 -9.01 -1.36 20.02
CA ALA A 201 -9.33 -2.45 19.10
C ALA A 201 -10.84 -2.50 18.79
N ASN A 202 -11.71 -2.26 19.78
CA ASN A 202 -13.15 -2.21 19.56
C ASN A 202 -13.56 -1.04 18.66
N GLU A 203 -12.94 0.13 18.85
CA GLU A 203 -13.18 1.30 17.99
C GLU A 203 -12.75 1.01 16.54
N PHE A 204 -11.56 0.45 16.30
CA PHE A 204 -11.10 0.12 14.95
C PHE A 204 -11.95 -0.96 14.27
N LYS A 205 -12.38 -2.01 14.99
CA LYS A 205 -13.34 -3.01 14.46
C LYS A 205 -14.67 -2.38 14.06
N THR A 206 -15.14 -1.40 14.84
CA THR A 206 -16.35 -0.65 14.51
C THR A 206 -16.16 0.19 13.24
N VAL A 207 -14.99 0.82 13.05
CA VAL A 207 -14.64 1.55 11.82
C VAL A 207 -14.66 0.62 10.60
N VAL A 208 -14.04 -0.56 10.70
CA VAL A 208 -14.03 -1.57 9.62
C VAL A 208 -15.46 -1.90 9.20
N SER A 209 -16.34 -2.17 10.15
CA SER A 209 -17.75 -2.47 9.87
C SER A 209 -18.55 -1.30 9.30
N LEU A 210 -18.40 -0.10 9.85
CA LEU A 210 -19.12 1.10 9.38
C LEU A 210 -18.69 1.51 7.96
N SER A 211 -17.45 1.24 7.58
CA SER A 211 -16.90 1.57 6.27
C SER A 211 -17.01 0.45 5.24
N GLY A 212 -17.57 -0.71 5.60
CA GLY A 212 -17.60 -1.87 4.71
C GLY A 212 -16.21 -2.43 4.37
N GLY A 213 -15.17 -2.04 5.11
CA GLY A 213 -13.78 -2.37 4.80
C GLY A 213 -13.06 -1.37 3.90
N ASP A 214 -13.71 -0.30 3.43
CA ASP A 214 -13.15 0.66 2.45
C ASP A 214 -12.21 1.73 3.05
N VAL A 215 -11.90 1.64 4.34
CA VAL A 215 -11.00 2.59 5.03
C VAL A 215 -9.71 1.85 5.45
N PRO A 216 -8.62 1.97 4.66
CA PRO A 216 -7.35 1.29 4.94
C PRO A 216 -6.80 1.62 6.33
N ALA A 217 -6.98 2.88 6.77
CA ALA A 217 -6.54 3.36 8.08
C ALA A 217 -7.10 2.55 9.25
N ALA A 218 -8.25 1.89 9.10
CA ALA A 218 -8.81 1.03 10.14
C ALA A 218 -7.96 -0.23 10.33
N TYR A 219 -7.54 -0.86 9.22
CA TYR A 219 -6.65 -2.02 9.23
C TYR A 219 -5.22 -1.65 9.65
N GLU A 220 -4.71 -0.50 9.17
CA GLU A 220 -3.41 0.04 9.59
C GLU A 220 -3.34 0.16 11.12
N ASN A 221 -4.30 0.87 11.72
CA ASN A 221 -4.29 1.09 13.16
C ASN A 221 -4.58 -0.19 13.96
N LEU A 222 -5.38 -1.12 13.43
CA LEU A 222 -5.60 -2.42 14.08
C LEU A 222 -4.33 -3.29 14.06
N ALA A 223 -3.61 -3.32 12.94
CA ALA A 223 -2.32 -4.01 12.84
C ALA A 223 -1.27 -3.36 13.75
N GLU A 224 -1.16 -2.03 13.74
CA GLU A 224 -0.24 -1.30 14.61
C GLU A 224 -0.56 -1.49 16.09
N LEU A 225 -1.84 -1.57 16.45
CA LEU A 225 -2.27 -1.90 17.81
C LEU A 225 -1.81 -3.29 18.23
N TYR A 226 -1.98 -4.30 17.36
CA TYR A 226 -1.53 -5.65 17.64
C TYR A 226 -0.01 -5.74 17.71
N HIS A 227 0.70 -5.01 16.85
CA HIS A 227 2.15 -4.83 16.93
C HIS A 227 2.55 -4.23 18.28
N ARG A 228 2.08 -3.03 18.64
CA ARG A 228 2.45 -2.33 19.89
C ARG A 228 2.11 -3.12 21.15
N SER A 229 1.06 -3.95 21.12
CA SER A 229 0.67 -4.81 22.24
C SER A 229 1.38 -6.16 22.28
N GLY A 230 2.27 -6.45 21.32
CA GLY A 230 3.04 -7.70 21.23
C GLY A 230 2.25 -8.91 20.72
N GLN A 231 1.03 -8.70 20.24
CA GLN A 231 0.19 -9.75 19.65
C GLN A 231 0.58 -9.97 18.18
N LEU A 232 1.79 -10.49 17.96
CA LEU A 232 2.40 -10.55 16.62
C LEU A 232 1.64 -11.44 15.64
N ASP A 233 1.04 -12.54 16.08
CA ASP A 233 0.22 -13.42 15.22
C ASP A 233 -1.02 -12.68 14.71
N SER A 234 -1.71 -11.94 15.58
CA SER A 234 -2.85 -11.10 15.21
C SER A 234 -2.44 -9.97 14.28
N CYS A 235 -1.26 -9.37 14.51
CA CYS A 235 -0.68 -8.36 13.62
C CYS A 235 -0.47 -8.94 12.22
N ALA A 236 0.25 -10.07 12.11
CA ALA A 236 0.53 -10.73 10.84
C ALA A 236 -0.75 -11.08 10.08
N ALA A 237 -1.76 -11.64 10.75
CA ALA A 237 -3.04 -11.97 10.11
C ALA A 237 -3.78 -10.73 9.58
N VAL A 238 -3.83 -9.64 10.35
CA VAL A 238 -4.43 -8.38 9.87
C VAL A 238 -3.64 -7.80 8.71
N VAL A 239 -2.31 -7.78 8.79
CA VAL A 239 -1.42 -7.27 7.74
C VAL A 239 -1.59 -8.07 6.45
N GLU A 240 -1.59 -9.40 6.51
CA GLU A 240 -1.80 -10.27 5.35
C GLU A 240 -3.14 -10.01 4.67
N TYR A 241 -4.24 -10.02 5.45
CA TYR A 241 -5.56 -9.72 4.92
C TYR A 241 -5.62 -8.32 4.33
N ALA A 242 -5.14 -7.31 5.05
CA ALA A 242 -5.23 -5.93 4.62
C ALA A 242 -4.37 -5.64 3.38
N LEU A 243 -3.18 -6.25 3.25
CA LEU A 243 -2.35 -6.14 2.04
C LEU A 243 -2.95 -6.87 0.85
N SER A 244 -3.78 -7.90 1.04
CA SER A 244 -4.54 -8.52 -0.07
C SER A 244 -5.55 -7.54 -0.69
N GLN A 245 -6.08 -6.60 0.10
CA GLN A 245 -7.01 -5.56 -0.35
C GLN A 245 -6.27 -4.28 -0.76
N TYR A 246 -5.17 -3.95 -0.07
CA TYR A 246 -4.40 -2.71 -0.19
C TYR A 246 -2.90 -2.98 -0.38
N PRO A 247 -2.47 -3.55 -1.54
CA PRO A 247 -1.13 -4.11 -1.75
C PRO A 247 0.02 -3.10 -1.82
N VAL A 248 -0.30 -1.80 -1.81
CA VAL A 248 0.66 -0.68 -1.85
C VAL A 248 0.60 0.18 -0.57
N ASN A 249 -0.11 -0.28 0.46
CA ASN A 249 -0.21 0.45 1.71
C ASN A 249 1.12 0.41 2.47
N VAL A 250 1.81 1.54 2.50
CA VAL A 250 3.18 1.68 3.01
C VAL A 250 3.32 1.40 4.50
N LYS A 251 2.30 1.70 5.32
CA LYS A 251 2.34 1.39 6.76
C LYS A 251 2.16 -0.10 7.01
N LEU A 252 1.24 -0.75 6.28
CA LEU A 252 1.06 -2.20 6.36
C LEU A 252 2.28 -2.96 5.85
N LEU A 253 2.89 -2.48 4.74
CA LEU A 253 4.17 -3.01 4.25
C LEU A 253 5.29 -2.83 5.28
N LEU A 254 5.37 -1.67 5.95
CA LEU A 254 6.36 -1.44 7.00
C LEU A 254 6.21 -2.46 8.15
N LEU A 255 4.97 -2.69 8.60
CA LEU A 255 4.68 -3.68 9.64
C LEU A 255 5.01 -5.11 9.17
N GLN A 256 4.76 -5.45 7.90
CA GLN A 256 5.18 -6.73 7.32
C GLN A 256 6.71 -6.89 7.40
N GLY A 257 7.46 -5.86 7.00
CA GLY A 257 8.91 -5.87 7.11
C GLY A 257 9.40 -6.01 8.57
N TYR A 258 8.73 -5.37 9.52
CA TYR A 258 9.03 -5.57 10.95
C TYR A 258 8.80 -7.03 11.39
N MET A 259 7.74 -7.68 10.92
CA MET A 259 7.47 -9.10 11.24
C MET A 259 8.55 -10.00 10.67
N ASP A 260 8.97 -9.77 9.42
CA ASP A 260 10.06 -10.50 8.78
C ASP A 260 11.37 -10.31 9.55
N GLU A 261 11.65 -9.09 10.02
CA GLU A 261 12.83 -8.78 10.82
C GLU A 261 12.84 -9.51 12.17
N TYR A 262 11.68 -9.60 12.84
CA TYR A 262 11.53 -10.35 14.09
C TYR A 262 11.73 -11.86 13.92
N GLN A 263 11.39 -12.39 12.75
CA GLN A 263 11.58 -13.80 12.40
C GLN A 263 12.98 -14.09 11.87
N GLY A 264 13.83 -13.07 11.67
CA GLY A 264 15.18 -13.21 11.13
C GLY A 264 15.25 -13.28 9.61
N HIS A 265 14.14 -13.02 8.90
CA HIS A 265 14.06 -12.96 7.45
C HIS A 265 14.53 -11.58 6.92
N PHE A 266 15.77 -11.21 7.20
CA PHE A 266 16.30 -9.87 6.91
C PHE A 266 16.25 -9.50 5.41
N ASP A 267 16.52 -10.45 4.52
CA ASP A 267 16.46 -10.23 3.06
C ASP A 267 15.03 -9.89 2.58
N ALA A 268 14.02 -10.50 3.21
CA ALA A 268 12.61 -10.23 2.89
C ALA A 268 12.20 -8.85 3.42
N ALA A 269 12.58 -8.55 4.68
CA ALA A 269 12.35 -7.24 5.29
C ALA A 269 13.02 -6.10 4.49
N GLU A 270 14.27 -6.28 4.07
CA GLU A 270 15.00 -5.29 3.27
C GLU A 270 14.30 -5.02 1.93
N LYS A 271 13.90 -6.08 1.20
CA LYS A 271 13.15 -5.93 -0.05
C LYS A 271 11.86 -5.16 0.14
N ILE A 272 11.15 -5.40 1.24
CA ILE A 272 9.92 -4.67 1.57
C ILE A 272 10.22 -3.19 1.84
N TYR A 273 11.23 -2.87 2.65
CA TYR A 273 11.58 -1.48 2.94
C TYR A 273 12.07 -0.74 1.69
N GLN A 274 12.91 -1.37 0.86
CA GLN A 274 13.36 -0.81 -0.42
C GLN A 274 12.17 -0.57 -1.36
N ARG A 275 11.18 -1.47 -1.38
CA ARG A 275 9.94 -1.29 -2.14
C ARG A 275 9.15 -0.07 -1.65
N ILE A 276 9.05 0.15 -0.33
CA ILE A 276 8.41 1.36 0.22
C ILE A 276 9.16 2.62 -0.25
N LEU A 277 10.49 2.61 -0.18
CA LEU A 277 11.33 3.75 -0.60
C LEU A 277 11.30 3.99 -2.12
N ALA A 278 11.03 2.98 -2.93
CA ALA A 278 10.82 3.15 -4.37
C ALA A 278 9.55 3.94 -4.67
N PHE A 279 8.48 3.76 -3.89
CA PHE A 279 7.24 4.52 -4.04
C PHE A 279 7.27 5.87 -3.32
N MET A 280 7.91 5.92 -2.15
CA MET A 280 8.00 7.10 -1.29
C MET A 280 9.44 7.26 -0.79
N PRO A 281 10.33 7.88 -1.59
CA PRO A 281 11.75 8.03 -1.25
C PRO A 281 12.02 8.74 0.08
N ASP A 282 11.09 9.60 0.49
CA ASP A 282 11.16 10.39 1.73
C ASP A 282 10.37 9.80 2.90
N TYR A 283 9.95 8.54 2.80
CA TYR A 283 9.28 7.87 3.91
C TYR A 283 10.28 7.53 5.02
N ALA A 284 10.42 8.44 5.97
CA ALA A 284 11.38 8.36 7.08
C ALA A 284 11.35 7.01 7.83
N PRO A 285 10.18 6.41 8.15
CA PRO A 285 10.15 5.11 8.83
C PRO A 285 10.81 3.98 8.04
N ALA A 286 10.65 3.92 6.72
CA ALA A 286 11.32 2.90 5.91
C ALA A 286 12.82 3.15 5.79
N ARG A 287 13.25 4.43 5.70
CA ARG A 287 14.67 4.79 5.69
C ARG A 287 15.37 4.39 7.00
N GLU A 288 14.71 4.67 8.13
CA GLU A 288 15.14 4.24 9.44
C GLU A 288 15.17 2.70 9.52
N ALA A 289 14.12 2.03 9.03
CA ALA A 289 14.02 0.58 9.06
C ALA A 289 15.15 -0.11 8.29
N VAL A 290 15.55 0.41 7.12
CA VAL A 290 16.73 -0.05 6.37
C VAL A 290 18.01 0.18 7.17
N SER A 291 18.18 1.37 7.76
CA SER A 291 19.41 1.71 8.51
C SER A 291 19.59 0.92 9.81
N THR A 292 18.49 0.39 10.35
CA THR A 292 18.41 -0.39 11.60
C THR A 292 17.98 -1.84 11.32
N LEU A 293 18.20 -2.33 10.10
CA LEU A 293 17.81 -3.68 9.70
C LEU A 293 18.45 -4.72 10.64
N GLY A 294 17.61 -5.57 11.22
CA GLY A 294 18.03 -6.63 12.15
C GLY A 294 18.24 -6.16 13.60
N GLU A 295 17.97 -4.89 13.91
CA GLU A 295 18.09 -4.34 15.26
C GLU A 295 16.77 -4.36 16.02
N LYS A 296 15.63 -4.43 15.33
CA LYS A 296 14.32 -4.34 16.00
C LYS A 296 14.05 -5.62 16.79
N SER A 297 13.51 -5.42 17.99
CA SER A 297 13.06 -6.51 18.85
C SER A 297 11.52 -6.56 18.86
N PRO A 298 10.93 -7.77 18.99
CA PRO A 298 9.49 -7.93 19.19
C PRO A 298 8.97 -7.03 20.32
N PRO A 299 7.96 -6.17 20.08
CA PRO A 299 7.28 -5.46 21.15
C PRO A 299 6.51 -6.42 22.07
N GLY A 300 6.36 -6.06 23.35
CA GLY A 300 5.56 -6.82 24.33
C GLY A 300 6.30 -7.08 25.66
N PRO A 301 5.60 -7.61 26.68
CA PRO A 301 6.16 -7.91 28.00
C PRO A 301 6.96 -9.24 27.95
N GLY A 302 8.05 -9.27 27.19
CA GLY A 302 9.00 -10.37 27.23
C GLY A 302 10.08 -10.10 28.28
N ASN A 303 10.24 -11.01 29.26
CA ASN A 303 11.34 -11.04 30.24
C ASN A 303 12.70 -11.42 29.61
N GLY A 304 13.01 -10.92 28.40
CA GLY A 304 14.34 -11.04 27.83
C GLY A 304 15.16 -9.84 28.30
N VAL A 305 16.34 -10.07 28.87
CA VAL A 305 17.34 -9.00 28.92
C VAL A 305 17.47 -8.46 27.50
N VAL A 306 17.13 -7.19 27.30
CA VAL A 306 17.33 -6.49 26.03
C VAL A 306 18.83 -6.30 25.88
N LEU A 307 19.52 -7.36 25.50
CA LEU A 307 20.92 -7.30 25.11
C LEU A 307 20.95 -6.62 23.75
N SER A 308 21.75 -5.56 23.63
CA SER A 308 21.97 -4.96 22.32
C SER A 308 22.49 -6.03 21.35
N PRO A 309 22.27 -5.88 20.04
CA PRO A 309 22.89 -6.77 19.05
C PRO A 309 24.41 -6.92 19.27
N GLN A 310 25.07 -5.87 19.78
CA GLN A 310 26.49 -5.88 20.14
C GLN A 310 26.76 -6.73 21.39
N ASP A 311 25.93 -6.67 22.43
CA ASP A 311 26.10 -7.50 23.64
C ASP A 311 25.83 -8.99 23.35
N ARG A 312 24.86 -9.28 22.47
CA ARG A 312 24.59 -10.64 21.98
C ARG A 312 25.72 -11.16 21.12
N ALA A 313 26.26 -10.31 20.24
CA ALA A 313 27.43 -10.64 19.44
C ALA A 313 28.66 -10.86 20.33
N GLN A 314 28.89 -10.01 21.33
CA GLN A 314 30.02 -10.11 22.24
C GLN A 314 30.03 -11.44 22.98
N THR A 315 28.87 -11.90 23.47
CA THR A 315 28.75 -13.23 24.09
C THR A 315 29.16 -14.37 23.15
N ALA A 316 28.83 -14.26 21.86
CA ALA A 316 29.25 -15.23 20.85
C ALA A 316 30.76 -15.12 20.53
N LEU A 317 31.32 -13.92 20.52
CA LEU A 317 32.75 -13.67 20.31
C LEU A 317 33.59 -14.25 21.45
N ASP A 318 33.17 -14.07 22.70
CA ASP A 318 33.85 -14.59 23.89
C ASP A 318 34.01 -16.13 23.88
N ILE A 319 33.12 -16.82 23.16
CA ILE A 319 33.15 -18.29 22.98
C ILE A 319 33.93 -18.67 21.71
N LEU A 320 33.70 -17.97 20.61
CA LEU A 320 34.20 -18.36 19.29
C LEU A 320 35.66 -17.97 19.07
N GLU A 321 36.14 -16.84 19.59
CA GLU A 321 37.53 -16.41 19.44
C GLU A 321 38.53 -17.44 20.01
N PRO A 322 38.41 -17.89 21.27
CA PRO A 322 39.33 -18.88 21.84
C PRO A 322 39.24 -20.23 21.12
N MET A 323 38.06 -20.59 20.61
CA MET A 323 37.89 -21.85 19.87
C MET A 323 38.60 -21.78 18.51
N VAL A 324 38.50 -20.67 17.78
CA VAL A 324 39.20 -20.49 16.49
C VAL A 324 40.70 -20.46 16.68
N ASP A 325 41.20 -19.80 17.74
CA ASP A 325 42.62 -19.80 18.08
C ASP A 325 43.16 -21.20 18.38
N LYS A 326 42.36 -22.04 19.04
CA LYS A 326 42.72 -23.44 19.36
C LYS A 326 42.61 -24.38 18.15
N TYR A 327 41.69 -24.11 17.22
CA TYR A 327 41.42 -24.95 16.06
C TYR A 327 41.42 -24.13 14.75
N PRO A 328 42.59 -23.58 14.34
CA PRO A 328 42.68 -22.65 13.22
C PRO A 328 42.38 -23.28 11.85
N GLU A 329 42.38 -24.61 11.72
CA GLU A 329 42.04 -25.30 10.47
C GLU A 329 40.53 -25.57 10.33
N ASN A 330 39.72 -25.29 11.36
CA ASN A 330 38.28 -25.56 11.35
C ASN A 330 37.54 -24.41 10.63
N LEU A 331 37.30 -24.58 9.32
CA LEU A 331 36.65 -23.57 8.48
C LEU A 331 35.21 -23.21 8.94
N PRO A 332 34.33 -24.16 9.33
CA PRO A 332 33.03 -23.84 9.91
C PRO A 332 33.10 -22.96 11.16
N LEU A 333 34.13 -23.15 11.99
CA LEU A 333 34.32 -22.36 13.20
C LEU A 333 34.77 -20.92 12.89
N LYS A 334 35.66 -20.76 11.89
CA LYS A 334 36.01 -19.44 11.34
C LYS A 334 34.81 -18.73 10.72
N GLU A 335 33.94 -19.47 10.05
CA GLU A 335 32.72 -18.92 9.47
C GLU A 335 31.76 -18.43 10.57
N ALA A 336 31.56 -19.24 11.61
CA ALA A 336 30.76 -18.86 12.77
C ALA A 336 31.31 -17.60 13.46
N LEU A 337 32.63 -17.50 13.62
CA LEU A 337 33.30 -16.32 14.16
C LEU A 337 33.13 -15.09 13.24
N GLY A 338 33.31 -15.25 11.93
CA GLY A 338 33.07 -14.19 10.95
C GLY A 338 31.63 -13.66 11.00
N ARG A 339 30.64 -14.54 11.17
CA ARG A 339 29.23 -14.17 11.34
C ARG A 339 28.97 -13.49 12.68
N ALA A 340 29.65 -13.89 13.75
CA ALA A 340 29.58 -13.21 15.04
C ALA A 340 30.17 -11.80 14.96
N TYR A 341 31.29 -11.61 14.24
CA TYR A 341 31.86 -10.29 13.96
C TYR A 341 30.92 -9.41 13.12
N LEU A 342 30.22 -9.96 12.12
CA LEU A 342 29.19 -9.22 11.38
C LEU A 342 28.09 -8.70 12.33
N LYS A 343 27.59 -9.56 13.22
CA LYS A 343 26.57 -9.20 14.23
C LYS A 343 27.09 -8.16 15.23
N GLY A 344 28.38 -8.20 15.55
CA GLY A 344 29.07 -7.23 16.41
C GLY A 344 29.52 -5.95 15.70
N ARG A 345 29.17 -5.78 14.41
CA ARG A 345 29.60 -4.67 13.53
C ARG A 345 31.12 -4.53 13.37
N GLN A 346 31.86 -5.60 13.59
CA GLN A 346 33.31 -5.67 13.40
C GLN A 346 33.63 -6.15 11.97
N PHE A 347 33.22 -5.37 10.98
CA PHE A 347 33.20 -5.78 9.57
C PHE A 347 34.58 -6.10 9.00
N ASP A 348 35.61 -5.37 9.40
CA ASP A 348 36.99 -5.64 8.98
C ASP A 348 37.48 -7.00 9.48
N LEU A 349 37.07 -7.41 10.69
CA LEU A 349 37.41 -8.72 11.27
C LEU A 349 36.58 -9.83 10.65
N ALA A 350 35.28 -9.60 10.42
CA ALA A 350 34.43 -10.54 9.68
C ALA A 350 34.99 -10.84 8.29
N ARG A 351 35.36 -9.79 7.54
CA ARG A 351 35.95 -9.91 6.21
C ARG A 351 37.23 -10.72 6.24
N LYS A 352 38.10 -10.47 7.23
CA LYS A 352 39.35 -11.22 7.39
C LYS A 352 39.09 -12.72 7.57
N GLN A 353 38.12 -13.09 8.42
CA GLN A 353 37.75 -14.50 8.62
C GLN A 353 37.26 -15.14 7.33
N PHE A 354 36.37 -14.47 6.58
CA PHE A 354 35.85 -15.03 5.33
C PHE A 354 36.91 -15.11 4.21
N GLN A 355 37.80 -14.12 4.11
CA GLN A 355 38.93 -14.17 3.19
C GLN A 355 39.90 -15.29 3.53
N ASP A 356 40.13 -15.57 4.80
CA ASP A 356 41.00 -16.66 5.22
C ASP A 356 40.38 -18.03 4.92
N ILE A 357 39.06 -18.17 5.03
CA ILE A 357 38.34 -19.38 4.55
C ILE A 357 38.49 -19.52 3.04
N GLN A 358 38.24 -18.45 2.26
CA GLN A 358 38.35 -18.47 0.80
C GLN A 358 39.77 -18.83 0.30
N LYS A 359 40.82 -18.42 1.01
CA LYS A 359 42.21 -18.78 0.67
C LYS A 359 42.49 -20.27 0.85
N VAL A 360 41.88 -20.90 1.85
CA VAL A 360 42.07 -22.32 2.17
C VAL A 360 41.19 -23.19 1.28
N ASP A 361 39.93 -22.78 1.11
CA ASP A 361 38.94 -23.47 0.28
C ASP A 361 38.15 -22.44 -0.55
N PRO A 362 38.54 -22.21 -1.82
CA PRO A 362 37.85 -21.29 -2.73
C PRO A 362 36.42 -21.71 -3.09
N GLU A 363 36.08 -23.00 -2.93
CA GLU A 363 34.74 -23.55 -3.21
C GLU A 363 33.88 -23.71 -1.95
N TYR A 364 34.38 -23.24 -0.79
CA TYR A 364 33.64 -23.29 0.45
C TYR A 364 32.25 -22.65 0.26
N PRO A 365 31.14 -23.34 0.61
CA PRO A 365 29.78 -22.90 0.27
C PRO A 365 29.55 -21.46 0.68
N ASP A 366 28.87 -20.64 -0.13
CA ASP A 366 28.45 -19.26 0.18
C ASP A 366 29.57 -18.28 0.61
N ILE A 367 30.85 -18.62 0.45
CA ILE A 367 31.96 -17.78 0.96
C ILE A 367 32.06 -16.43 0.26
N GLN A 368 31.78 -16.39 -1.05
CA GLN A 368 31.74 -15.15 -1.83
C GLN A 368 30.64 -14.20 -1.33
N GLN A 369 29.47 -14.74 -1.01
CA GLN A 369 28.36 -13.97 -0.46
C GLN A 369 28.74 -13.37 0.90
N ARG A 370 29.33 -14.17 1.80
CA ARG A 370 29.77 -13.69 3.13
C ARG A 370 30.83 -12.58 3.05
N ILE A 371 31.75 -12.65 2.08
CA ILE A 371 32.71 -11.58 1.82
C ILE A 371 31.99 -10.32 1.34
N GLN A 372 31.00 -10.44 0.45
CA GLN A 372 30.20 -9.30 -0.01
C GLN A 372 29.40 -8.66 1.15
N GLU A 373 28.73 -9.45 1.98
CA GLU A 373 28.02 -8.99 3.18
C GLU A 373 28.94 -8.19 4.12
N SER A 374 30.21 -8.61 4.28
CA SER A 374 31.20 -7.88 5.08
C SER A 374 31.68 -6.55 4.49
N ASN A 375 31.40 -6.28 3.21
CA ASN A 375 31.81 -5.06 2.51
C ASN A 375 30.67 -4.02 2.38
N ILE A 376 29.40 -4.44 2.36
CA ILE A 376 28.24 -3.56 2.10
C ILE A 376 27.94 -2.61 3.28
N THR A 377 28.28 -2.98 4.51
CA THR A 377 27.92 -2.26 5.74
C THR A 377 28.88 -1.15 6.16
N ARG A 378 29.89 -0.82 5.35
CA ARG A 378 30.63 0.44 5.46
C ARG A 378 30.19 1.37 4.32
N PRO A 379 29.13 2.19 4.50
CA PRO A 379 28.80 3.16 3.46
C PRO A 379 29.97 4.15 3.34
N ALA A 380 30.44 4.36 2.11
CA ALA A 380 31.24 5.54 1.81
C ALA A 380 30.38 6.79 2.14
N PRO A 381 30.97 7.87 2.69
CA PRO A 381 30.21 9.09 2.94
C PRO A 381 29.59 9.56 1.63
N ILE A 382 28.27 9.73 1.66
CA ILE A 382 27.46 10.19 0.53
C ILE A 382 27.98 11.57 0.14
N ASN A 383 28.62 11.65 -1.03
CA ASN A 383 29.09 12.91 -1.57
C ASN A 383 27.88 13.62 -2.19
N LYS A 384 27.61 14.86 -1.76
CA LYS A 384 26.41 15.65 -2.11
C LYS A 384 26.24 15.97 -3.60
N ASN A 385 27.17 15.55 -4.46
CA ASN A 385 27.23 15.97 -5.86
C ASN A 385 26.89 14.87 -6.88
N ASP A 386 26.64 13.63 -6.47
CA ASP A 386 26.19 12.60 -7.40
C ASP A 386 24.67 12.61 -7.48
N GLY A 387 24.14 13.07 -8.61
CA GLY A 387 22.70 13.15 -8.88
C GLY A 387 21.98 11.81 -8.72
N LEU A 388 20.72 11.89 -8.30
CA LEU A 388 19.81 10.77 -7.98
C LEU A 388 19.81 9.66 -9.05
N THR A 389 19.93 10.02 -10.32
CA THR A 389 19.93 9.11 -11.47
C THR A 389 21.16 8.18 -11.53
N ALA A 390 22.34 8.67 -11.14
CA ALA A 390 23.58 7.88 -11.13
C ALA A 390 23.65 6.91 -9.93
N ASN A 391 22.94 7.25 -8.85
CA ASN A 391 22.84 6.43 -7.64
C ASN A 391 21.75 5.36 -7.79
N LEU A 392 20.64 5.68 -8.47
CA LEU A 392 19.59 4.72 -8.80
C LEU A 392 20.12 3.65 -9.76
N ASN A 393 20.87 4.03 -10.79
CA ASN A 393 21.46 3.08 -11.74
C ASN A 393 22.49 2.15 -11.08
N ARG A 394 23.35 2.65 -10.18
CA ARG A 394 24.31 1.80 -9.45
C ARG A 394 23.64 0.83 -8.48
N ALA A 395 22.63 1.27 -7.73
CA ALA A 395 21.89 0.41 -6.79
C ALA A 395 21.05 -0.64 -7.53
N VAL A 396 20.53 -0.29 -8.71
CA VAL A 396 19.79 -1.19 -9.59
C VAL A 396 20.73 -2.17 -10.31
N ASP A 397 21.94 -1.75 -10.69
CA ASP A 397 22.95 -2.59 -11.32
C ASP A 397 23.58 -3.58 -10.32
N SER A 398 23.80 -3.17 -9.07
CA SER A 398 24.36 -4.05 -8.02
C SER A 398 23.39 -5.16 -7.57
N LEU A 399 22.08 -4.95 -7.67
CA LEU A 399 21.06 -5.98 -7.40
C LEU A 399 20.88 -6.98 -8.56
N ARG A 400 21.52 -6.75 -9.71
CA ARG A 400 21.28 -7.50 -10.96
C ARG A 400 22.42 -8.40 -11.40
N GLU A 401 23.51 -8.51 -10.65
CA GLU A 401 24.67 -9.31 -11.06
C GLU A 401 24.60 -10.81 -10.74
N THR A 402 23.60 -11.30 -10.00
CA THR A 402 23.61 -12.67 -9.45
C THR A 402 22.48 -13.60 -9.89
N MET A 403 21.91 -13.43 -11.09
CA MET A 403 20.98 -14.43 -11.65
C MET A 403 21.31 -14.76 -13.11
N ALA A 404 21.25 -16.06 -13.44
CA ALA A 404 21.28 -16.52 -14.83
C ALA A 404 20.11 -15.89 -15.62
N PRO A 405 20.24 -15.72 -16.96
CA PRO A 405 19.16 -15.14 -17.78
C PRO A 405 17.86 -15.91 -17.54
N SER A 406 16.77 -15.20 -17.18
CA SER A 406 15.50 -15.88 -16.91
C SER A 406 14.98 -16.53 -18.19
N ALA A 407 14.72 -17.85 -18.12
CA ALA A 407 13.97 -18.59 -19.14
C ALA A 407 12.48 -18.70 -18.80
N VAL A 408 12.10 -18.38 -17.55
CA VAL A 408 10.71 -18.46 -17.07
C VAL A 408 9.98 -17.19 -17.50
N HIS A 409 8.84 -17.40 -18.16
CA HIS A 409 7.96 -16.36 -18.66
C HIS A 409 7.03 -15.90 -17.53
N ASP A 410 7.44 -14.90 -16.74
CA ASP A 410 6.55 -14.23 -15.77
C ASP A 410 6.04 -12.90 -16.34
N PHE A 411 5.19 -12.99 -17.36
CA PHE A 411 4.70 -11.82 -18.11
C PHE A 411 3.25 -11.43 -17.78
N SER A 412 2.64 -12.07 -16.78
CA SER A 412 1.39 -11.55 -16.19
C SER A 412 1.57 -10.14 -15.58
N THR A 413 2.83 -9.75 -15.36
CA THR A 413 3.28 -8.49 -14.78
C THR A 413 4.06 -7.59 -15.75
N MET A 414 4.32 -8.01 -17.01
CA MET A 414 5.15 -7.27 -17.96
C MET A 414 4.58 -7.31 -19.38
N LEU A 415 4.00 -6.18 -19.83
CA LEU A 415 3.42 -5.99 -21.17
C LEU A 415 4.49 -5.37 -22.11
N GLY A 416 5.54 -6.13 -22.39
CA GLY A 416 6.74 -5.63 -23.09
C GLY A 416 7.65 -4.74 -22.24
N HIS A 417 7.50 -4.73 -20.91
CA HIS A 417 8.38 -4.03 -19.96
C HIS A 417 9.69 -4.78 -19.76
N TYR A 418 10.56 -4.78 -20.78
CA TYR A 418 11.92 -5.27 -20.57
C TYR A 418 12.67 -4.31 -19.66
N VAL A 419 13.14 -4.84 -18.53
CA VAL A 419 13.80 -4.08 -17.49
C VAL A 419 15.29 -3.94 -17.83
N VAL A 420 15.55 -3.32 -18.97
CA VAL A 420 16.86 -3.00 -19.55
C VAL A 420 16.80 -1.55 -20.00
N ARG A 421 17.85 -0.77 -19.75
CA ARG A 421 17.88 0.65 -20.17
C ARG A 421 17.86 0.76 -21.70
N TYR A 422 17.14 1.73 -22.23
CA TYR A 422 17.34 2.15 -23.62
C TYR A 422 18.80 2.53 -23.84
N GLY A 423 19.34 2.26 -25.03
CA GLY A 423 20.77 2.38 -25.31
C GLY A 423 21.58 1.09 -25.08
N ALA A 424 21.05 0.10 -24.36
CA ALA A 424 21.80 -1.12 -24.02
C ALA A 424 22.15 -1.95 -25.27
N THR A 425 23.31 -2.58 -25.26
CA THR A 425 23.76 -3.51 -26.30
C THR A 425 22.96 -4.83 -26.25
N PRO A 426 22.89 -5.60 -27.35
CA PRO A 426 22.30 -6.93 -27.35
C PRO A 426 22.90 -7.84 -26.27
N LYS A 427 24.21 -7.71 -26.02
CA LYS A 427 24.89 -8.49 -24.98
C LYS A 427 24.36 -8.17 -23.58
N GLU A 428 24.11 -6.90 -23.28
CA GLU A 428 23.53 -6.48 -21.99
C GLU A 428 22.07 -6.92 -21.87
N PHE A 429 21.31 -6.82 -22.97
CA PHE A 429 19.90 -7.25 -23.01
C PHE A 429 19.77 -8.76 -22.76
N PHE A 430 20.53 -9.58 -23.50
CA PHE A 430 20.48 -11.04 -23.41
C PHE A 430 21.28 -11.62 -22.22
N LYS A 431 21.98 -10.78 -21.45
CA LYS A 431 22.46 -11.17 -20.11
C LYS A 431 21.28 -11.39 -19.15
N LYS A 432 20.19 -10.66 -19.34
CA LYS A 432 19.01 -10.70 -18.47
C LYS A 432 17.90 -11.61 -18.99
N TYR A 433 17.71 -11.63 -20.30
CA TYR A 433 16.67 -12.42 -20.97
C TYR A 433 17.30 -13.53 -21.80
N SER A 434 16.85 -14.77 -21.61
CA SER A 434 17.39 -15.90 -22.36
C SER A 434 17.20 -15.68 -23.86
N ILE A 435 18.31 -15.58 -24.61
CA ILE A 435 18.27 -15.47 -26.07
C ILE A 435 17.52 -16.63 -26.74
N GLY A 436 17.43 -17.78 -26.09
CA GLY A 436 16.70 -18.95 -26.60
C GLY A 436 15.19 -18.75 -26.75
N ASN A 437 14.60 -17.74 -26.07
CA ASN A 437 13.20 -17.38 -26.24
C ASN A 437 12.97 -16.56 -27.52
N PHE A 438 14.01 -15.95 -28.07
CA PHE A 438 13.93 -15.01 -29.17
C PHE A 438 14.37 -15.64 -30.49
N ARG A 439 13.73 -15.19 -31.58
CA ARG A 439 14.07 -15.52 -32.96
C ARG A 439 14.43 -14.23 -33.69
N PRO A 440 15.54 -14.19 -34.44
CA PRO A 440 15.87 -13.03 -35.26
C PRO A 440 14.86 -12.94 -36.42
N VAL A 441 14.19 -11.80 -36.57
CA VAL A 441 13.20 -11.56 -37.64
C VAL A 441 13.69 -10.54 -38.68
N ALA A 442 14.60 -9.65 -38.29
CA ALA A 442 15.33 -8.75 -39.18
C ALA A 442 16.71 -8.43 -38.59
N LYS A 443 17.54 -7.69 -39.33
CA LYS A 443 18.81 -7.20 -38.79
C LYS A 443 18.52 -6.34 -37.56
N ASN A 444 19.13 -6.69 -36.43
CA ASN A 444 18.96 -6.00 -35.15
C ASN A 444 17.53 -6.07 -34.56
N VAL A 445 16.71 -7.04 -35.00
CA VAL A 445 15.34 -7.23 -34.50
C VAL A 445 15.14 -8.68 -34.07
N TRP A 446 14.64 -8.85 -32.84
CA TRP A 446 14.46 -10.13 -32.18
C TRP A 446 13.04 -10.26 -31.66
N GLN A 447 12.37 -11.38 -31.92
CA GLN A 447 10.98 -11.58 -31.56
C GLN A 447 10.82 -12.84 -30.71
N GLU A 448 10.03 -12.76 -29.65
CA GLU A 448 9.56 -13.92 -28.89
C GLU A 448 8.04 -14.04 -28.97
N SER A 449 7.54 -15.28 -28.96
CA SER A 449 6.11 -15.58 -28.97
C SER A 449 5.80 -16.68 -27.97
N PHE A 450 4.75 -16.50 -27.19
CA PHE A 450 4.34 -17.44 -26.16
C PHE A 450 2.84 -17.37 -25.89
N PHE A 451 2.29 -18.46 -25.36
CA PHE A 451 0.86 -18.59 -25.09
C PHE A 451 0.58 -18.58 -23.60
N VAL A 452 -0.28 -17.66 -23.15
CA VAL A 452 -0.83 -17.61 -21.79
C VAL A 452 -2.34 -17.59 -21.93
N ALA A 453 -2.96 -18.76 -21.77
CA ALA A 453 -4.38 -18.93 -22.08
C ALA A 453 -5.27 -17.82 -21.46
N PRO A 454 -6.14 -17.17 -22.26
CA PRO A 454 -6.46 -17.46 -23.67
C PRO A 454 -5.64 -16.66 -24.71
N TYR A 455 -4.59 -15.93 -24.32
CA TYR A 455 -3.90 -14.96 -25.17
C TYR A 455 -2.61 -15.52 -25.77
N MET A 456 -2.39 -15.22 -27.06
CA MET A 456 -1.10 -15.36 -27.72
C MET A 456 -0.37 -14.02 -27.66
N HIS A 457 0.82 -14.01 -27.08
CA HIS A 457 1.68 -12.84 -26.96
C HIS A 457 2.81 -12.92 -27.97
N THR A 458 3.11 -11.82 -28.65
CA THR A 458 4.27 -11.67 -29.53
C THR A 458 4.96 -10.35 -29.22
N TYR A 459 6.20 -10.42 -28.73
CA TYR A 459 6.99 -9.26 -28.34
C TYR A 459 8.21 -9.15 -29.26
N THR A 460 8.37 -7.99 -29.90
CA THR A 460 9.47 -7.70 -30.81
C THR A 460 10.35 -6.61 -30.21
N VAL A 461 11.62 -6.94 -30.01
CA VAL A 461 12.66 -6.05 -29.49
C VAL A 461 13.51 -5.58 -30.66
N VAL A 462 13.67 -4.27 -30.80
CA VAL A 462 14.46 -3.67 -31.88
C VAL A 462 15.65 -2.90 -31.30
N PHE A 463 16.79 -3.10 -31.93
CA PHE A 463 18.02 -2.36 -31.71
C PHE A 463 18.28 -1.47 -32.93
N ASP A 464 18.81 -0.27 -32.70
CA ASP A 464 19.16 0.65 -33.79
C ASP A 464 20.32 0.13 -34.66
N SER A 465 20.74 0.91 -35.66
CA SER A 465 21.86 0.55 -36.55
C SER A 465 23.21 0.42 -35.82
N LEU A 466 23.33 0.99 -34.62
CA LEU A 466 24.51 0.95 -33.75
C LEU A 466 24.42 -0.16 -32.69
N ASN A 467 23.38 -1.01 -32.74
CA ASN A 467 23.07 -2.05 -31.76
C ASN A 467 22.71 -1.50 -30.37
N HIS A 468 21.94 -0.43 -30.32
CA HIS A 468 21.39 0.09 -29.07
C HIS A 468 19.90 -0.24 -28.96
N PHE A 469 19.49 -0.81 -27.85
CA PHE A 469 18.09 -1.14 -27.55
C PHE A 469 17.24 0.12 -27.60
N ARG A 470 16.21 0.13 -28.46
CA ARG A 470 15.50 1.35 -28.84
C ARG A 470 14.00 1.28 -28.62
N GLU A 471 13.39 0.16 -28.97
CA GLU A 471 11.93 0.05 -29.02
C GLU A 471 11.46 -1.39 -28.82
N VAL A 472 10.20 -1.50 -28.38
CA VAL A 472 9.50 -2.76 -28.15
C VAL A 472 8.11 -2.67 -28.75
N HIS A 473 7.76 -3.66 -29.56
CA HIS A 473 6.42 -3.84 -30.10
C HIS A 473 5.79 -5.06 -29.43
N VAL A 474 4.53 -4.93 -29.05
CA VAL A 474 3.76 -5.97 -28.41
C VAL A 474 2.49 -6.18 -29.18
N VAL A 475 2.22 -7.42 -29.57
CA VAL A 475 0.95 -7.84 -30.13
C VAL A 475 0.37 -8.90 -29.21
N VAL A 476 -0.86 -8.69 -28.76
CA VAL A 476 -1.59 -9.68 -27.97
C VAL A 476 -2.88 -10.03 -28.72
N TYR A 477 -3.03 -11.31 -29.03
CA TYR A 477 -4.17 -11.85 -29.76
C TYR A 477 -4.98 -12.80 -28.88
N ASP A 478 -6.29 -12.56 -28.77
CA ASP A 478 -7.22 -13.44 -28.08
C ASP A 478 -7.62 -14.62 -28.97
N SER A 479 -7.07 -15.80 -28.65
CA SER A 479 -7.38 -17.04 -29.37
C SER A 479 -8.81 -17.55 -29.13
N SER A 480 -9.52 -17.01 -28.13
CA SER A 480 -10.91 -17.36 -27.83
C SER A 480 -11.95 -16.53 -28.60
N SER A 481 -11.52 -15.50 -29.34
CA SER A 481 -12.38 -14.57 -30.07
C SER A 481 -13.21 -15.19 -31.21
N SER A 482 -12.87 -16.40 -31.67
CA SER A 482 -13.68 -17.16 -32.65
C SER A 482 -14.79 -17.99 -32.02
N SER A 483 -14.89 -18.04 -30.69
CA SER A 483 -15.95 -18.74 -29.98
C SER A 483 -17.16 -17.82 -29.81
N ASN A 484 -18.29 -18.17 -30.46
CA ASN A 484 -19.58 -17.49 -30.35
C ASN A 484 -20.15 -17.57 -28.92
N HIS A 485 -19.54 -16.89 -27.96
CA HIS A 485 -20.16 -16.63 -26.66
C HIS A 485 -20.98 -15.35 -26.76
N PHE A 486 -22.28 -15.53 -26.57
CA PHE A 486 -23.31 -14.50 -26.53
C PHE A 486 -22.90 -13.29 -25.67
N GLY A 487 -22.70 -12.14 -26.33
CA GLY A 487 -22.99 -10.80 -25.83
C GLY A 487 -22.29 -10.34 -24.54
N ILE A 488 -21.06 -9.81 -24.70
CA ILE A 488 -20.22 -9.09 -23.71
C ILE A 488 -19.16 -9.99 -23.05
N ALA A 489 -18.19 -10.44 -23.84
CA ALA A 489 -16.88 -10.81 -23.31
C ALA A 489 -16.11 -9.53 -22.92
N PRO A 490 -15.41 -9.48 -21.77
CA PRO A 490 -14.58 -8.33 -21.41
C PRO A 490 -13.49 -8.16 -22.45
N GLU A 491 -13.51 -7.01 -23.13
CA GLU A 491 -12.58 -6.70 -24.20
C GLU A 491 -11.12 -6.78 -23.74
N ILE A 492 -10.29 -7.57 -24.44
CA ILE A 492 -8.85 -7.75 -24.17
C ILE A 492 -8.13 -6.40 -24.00
N TYR A 493 -8.55 -5.37 -24.75
CA TYR A 493 -8.05 -4.00 -24.63
C TYR A 493 -8.23 -3.44 -23.21
N THR A 494 -9.42 -3.53 -22.63
CA THR A 494 -9.68 -3.05 -21.26
C THR A 494 -8.82 -3.79 -20.23
N ARG A 495 -8.61 -5.10 -20.43
CA ARG A 495 -7.77 -5.91 -19.53
C ARG A 495 -6.31 -5.48 -19.61
N LEU A 496 -5.76 -5.36 -20.82
CA LEU A 496 -4.38 -4.96 -21.03
C LEU A 496 -4.14 -3.49 -20.65
N LEU A 497 -5.14 -2.62 -20.83
CA LEU A 497 -5.11 -1.23 -20.36
C LEU A 497 -5.03 -1.16 -18.83
N LYS A 498 -5.83 -1.97 -18.12
CA LYS A 498 -5.75 -2.08 -16.66
C LYS A 498 -4.41 -2.64 -16.20
N GLN A 499 -3.89 -3.64 -16.91
CA GLN A 499 -2.59 -4.23 -16.62
C GLN A 499 -1.47 -3.21 -16.84
N ASN A 500 -1.43 -2.54 -17.99
CA ASN A 500 -0.43 -1.51 -18.29
C ASN A 500 -0.55 -0.34 -17.30
N SER A 501 -1.76 0.03 -16.91
CA SER A 501 -1.96 1.10 -15.91
C SER A 501 -1.43 0.75 -14.52
N ARG A 502 -1.36 -0.54 -14.16
CA ARG A 502 -0.72 -1.00 -12.91
C ARG A 502 0.81 -0.90 -12.98
N ILE A 503 1.39 -0.98 -14.19
CA ILE A 503 2.84 -1.00 -14.40
C ILE A 503 3.37 0.42 -14.65
N SER A 504 2.75 1.16 -15.57
CA SER A 504 3.22 2.48 -16.05
C SER A 504 2.46 3.66 -15.43
N GLY A 505 1.51 3.44 -14.52
CA GLY A 505 0.63 4.49 -13.96
C GLY A 505 -0.61 4.76 -14.83
N ILE A 506 -1.41 5.79 -14.53
CA ILE A 506 -2.63 6.07 -15.31
C ILE A 506 -2.25 6.73 -16.64
N GLY A 507 -2.60 6.09 -17.76
CA GLY A 507 -2.37 6.63 -19.10
C GLY A 507 -3.45 7.63 -19.52
N ASN A 508 -3.11 8.51 -20.45
CA ASN A 508 -4.07 9.42 -21.07
C ASN A 508 -4.86 8.66 -22.14
N SER A 509 -6.14 8.41 -21.87
CA SER A 509 -7.04 7.82 -22.86
C SER A 509 -7.37 8.85 -23.94
N THR A 510 -7.33 8.40 -25.19
CA THR A 510 -7.59 9.24 -26.36
C THR A 510 -9.01 9.12 -26.90
N GLY A 511 -9.73 8.06 -26.51
CA GLY A 511 -11.03 7.70 -27.08
C GLY A 511 -10.92 7.21 -28.52
N GLU A 512 -12.07 6.88 -29.12
CA GLU A 512 -12.13 6.47 -30.53
C GLU A 512 -11.76 7.64 -31.44
N THR A 513 -10.68 7.46 -32.20
CA THR A 513 -10.11 8.45 -33.13
C THR A 513 -10.08 7.86 -34.53
N ASP A 514 -10.66 8.59 -35.48
CA ASP A 514 -10.61 8.25 -36.91
C ASP A 514 -9.27 8.71 -37.51
N CYS A 515 -8.50 7.75 -38.01
CA CYS A 515 -7.20 7.96 -38.63
C CYS A 515 -7.22 7.94 -40.16
N GLY A 516 -8.40 7.95 -40.78
CA GLY A 516 -8.57 7.88 -42.23
C GLY A 516 -8.59 6.43 -42.76
N ASP A 517 -9.01 6.26 -44.02
CA ASP A 517 -9.12 4.96 -44.70
C ASP A 517 -9.96 3.89 -43.96
N GLY A 518 -10.92 4.34 -43.15
CA GLY A 518 -11.77 3.47 -42.32
C GLY A 518 -11.07 2.88 -41.10
N LEU A 519 -9.86 3.35 -40.77
CA LEU A 519 -9.11 2.97 -39.58
C LEU A 519 -9.53 3.84 -38.39
N ILE A 520 -10.32 3.27 -37.48
CA ILE A 520 -10.64 3.90 -36.20
C ILE A 520 -9.85 3.19 -35.11
N ILE A 521 -9.12 3.94 -34.29
CA ILE A 521 -8.34 3.41 -33.17
C ILE A 521 -8.86 3.96 -31.84
N ASP A 522 -8.74 3.16 -30.80
CA ASP A 522 -8.89 3.60 -29.42
C ASP A 522 -7.58 3.29 -28.70
N ALA A 523 -6.96 4.31 -28.12
CA ALA A 523 -5.64 4.21 -27.54
C ALA A 523 -5.52 4.90 -26.17
N ALA A 524 -4.56 4.42 -25.40
CA ALA A 524 -4.05 5.08 -24.20
C ALA A 524 -2.54 5.30 -24.34
N VAL A 525 -2.08 6.47 -23.88
CA VAL A 525 -0.69 6.90 -24.00
C VAL A 525 -0.09 7.17 -22.63
N TRP A 526 1.14 6.72 -22.42
CA TRP A 526 1.97 7.04 -21.27
C TRP A 526 3.23 7.73 -21.74
N GLU A 527 3.56 8.86 -21.12
CA GLU A 527 4.72 9.64 -21.49
C GLU A 527 5.47 10.10 -20.24
N THR A 528 6.76 9.81 -20.20
CA THR A 528 7.69 10.31 -19.17
C THR A 528 8.77 11.18 -19.82
N GLN A 529 9.81 11.54 -19.06
CA GLN A 529 10.96 12.25 -19.62
C GLN A 529 11.77 11.39 -20.61
N ASP A 530 11.83 10.08 -20.39
CA ASP A 530 12.75 9.18 -21.13
C ASP A 530 12.03 8.10 -21.97
N ASN A 531 10.72 7.91 -21.77
CA ASN A 531 9.96 6.82 -22.38
C ASN A 531 8.60 7.27 -22.90
N PHE A 532 8.18 6.71 -24.02
CA PHE A 532 6.84 6.85 -24.58
C PHE A 532 6.23 5.47 -24.80
N GLU A 533 4.97 5.29 -24.39
CA GLU A 533 4.21 4.06 -24.59
C GLU A 533 2.84 4.38 -25.16
N MET A 534 2.39 3.56 -26.10
CA MET A 534 1.03 3.63 -26.63
C MET A 534 0.46 2.22 -26.72
N LEU A 535 -0.67 2.00 -26.05
CA LEU A 535 -1.48 0.79 -26.17
C LEU A 535 -2.72 1.15 -26.97
N ALA A 536 -3.02 0.39 -28.02
CA ALA A 536 -4.13 0.69 -28.92
C ALA A 536 -4.86 -0.58 -29.38
N ARG A 537 -6.15 -0.41 -29.64
CA ARG A 537 -6.97 -1.36 -30.40
C ARG A 537 -7.46 -0.71 -31.69
N VAL A 538 -7.71 -1.53 -32.70
CA VAL A 538 -8.45 -1.11 -33.89
C VAL A 538 -9.91 -1.44 -33.67
N VAL A 539 -10.78 -0.43 -33.77
CA VAL A 539 -12.23 -0.60 -33.63
C VAL A 539 -12.71 -1.52 -34.76
N GLY A 540 -13.46 -2.57 -34.41
CA GLY A 540 -13.86 -3.64 -35.32
C GLY A 540 -12.91 -4.85 -35.37
N LYS A 541 -11.76 -4.81 -34.70
CA LYS A 541 -10.86 -5.96 -34.49
C LYS A 541 -10.67 -6.27 -33.00
N PRO A 542 -11.71 -6.72 -32.29
CA PRO A 542 -11.70 -6.85 -30.83
C PRO A 542 -10.76 -7.94 -30.29
N ALA A 543 -10.23 -8.81 -31.15
CA ALA A 543 -9.34 -9.90 -30.77
C ALA A 543 -7.87 -9.46 -30.61
N GLU A 544 -7.49 -8.29 -31.11
CA GLU A 544 -6.09 -7.89 -31.22
C GLU A 544 -5.85 -6.53 -30.55
N VAL A 545 -4.81 -6.48 -29.72
CA VAL A 545 -4.33 -5.26 -29.08
C VAL A 545 -2.84 -5.14 -29.35
N ARG A 546 -2.44 -3.92 -29.70
CA ARG A 546 -1.06 -3.59 -30.03
C ARG A 546 -0.52 -2.57 -29.04
N MET A 547 0.75 -2.71 -28.68
CA MET A 547 1.46 -1.71 -27.90
C MET A 547 2.81 -1.42 -28.56
N VAL A 548 3.23 -0.17 -28.48
CA VAL A 548 4.58 0.25 -28.85
C VAL A 548 5.21 1.05 -27.73
N ARG A 549 6.53 0.93 -27.62
CA ARG A 549 7.33 1.56 -26.59
C ARG A 549 8.63 2.05 -27.17
N PHE A 550 9.02 3.27 -26.83
CA PHE A 550 10.21 3.90 -27.37
C PHE A 550 11.02 4.59 -26.30
N ASP A 551 12.33 4.61 -26.50
CA ASP A 551 13.15 5.72 -26.05
C ASP A 551 12.54 7.03 -26.61
N LYS A 552 12.24 7.99 -25.75
CA LYS A 552 11.61 9.25 -26.19
C LYS A 552 12.46 10.00 -27.22
N SER A 553 13.78 9.87 -27.14
CA SER A 553 14.73 10.48 -28.09
C SER A 553 14.66 9.85 -29.49
N ALA A 554 14.06 8.66 -29.63
CA ALA A 554 13.92 7.95 -30.89
C ALA A 554 12.76 8.45 -31.76
N LEU A 555 11.77 9.15 -31.19
CA LEU A 555 10.57 9.59 -31.89
C LEU A 555 10.74 10.99 -32.49
N PRO A 556 10.30 11.22 -33.74
CA PRO A 556 10.20 12.57 -34.31
C PRO A 556 9.33 13.48 -33.42
N PRO A 557 9.71 14.76 -33.23
CA PRO A 557 8.87 15.70 -32.49
C PRO A 557 7.58 16.01 -33.26
N GLY A 558 6.48 16.16 -32.54
CA GLY A 558 5.21 16.66 -33.10
C GLY A 558 4.32 15.62 -33.79
N LEU A 559 4.55 14.33 -33.54
CA LEU A 559 3.64 13.27 -34.01
C LEU A 559 2.25 13.43 -33.39
N LYS A 560 1.22 13.28 -34.22
CA LYS A 560 -0.18 13.15 -33.80
C LYS A 560 -0.50 11.69 -33.54
N LEU A 561 -1.60 11.44 -32.82
CA LEU A 561 -2.04 10.09 -32.44
C LEU A 561 -2.06 9.09 -33.61
N CYS A 562 -2.59 9.51 -34.76
CA CYS A 562 -2.70 8.64 -35.93
C CYS A 562 -1.35 8.36 -36.62
N ASP A 563 -0.33 9.18 -36.41
CA ASP A 563 0.99 8.95 -36.98
C ASP A 563 1.66 7.72 -36.34
N TYR A 564 1.23 7.35 -35.12
CA TYR A 564 1.72 6.16 -34.41
C TYR A 564 1.20 4.83 -34.98
N THR A 565 0.17 4.86 -35.82
CA THR A 565 -0.40 3.65 -36.46
C THR A 565 0.62 2.90 -37.29
N LYS A 566 1.55 3.61 -37.95
CA LYS A 566 2.65 3.00 -38.69
C LYS A 566 3.50 2.10 -37.79
N TYR A 567 3.84 2.56 -36.60
CA TYR A 567 4.68 1.83 -35.67
C TYR A 567 3.93 0.67 -35.00
N LEU A 568 2.66 0.87 -34.66
CA LEU A 568 1.81 -0.21 -34.15
C LEU A 568 1.74 -1.40 -35.14
N ASN A 569 1.78 -1.12 -36.45
CA ASN A 569 1.67 -2.12 -37.51
C ASN A 569 3.01 -2.62 -38.08
N GLU A 570 4.15 -2.13 -37.56
CA GLU A 570 5.47 -2.43 -38.13
C GLU A 570 5.90 -3.89 -37.91
N PHE A 571 5.54 -4.48 -36.77
CA PHE A 571 5.89 -5.85 -36.37
C PHE A 571 4.70 -6.67 -35.83
#